data_AF-A0A349XU81-F1
#
_entry.id   AF-A0A349XU81-F1
#
_cell.length_a   1.000
_cell.length_b   1.000
_cell.length_c   1.000
_cell.angle_alpha   90.00
_cell.angle_beta   90.00
_cell.angle_gamma   90.00
#
_symmetry.space_group_name_H-M   'P 1'
#
loop_
_entity.id
_entity.type
_entity.pdbx_description
1 polymer ?
#
loop_
_entity_poly.entity_id
_entity_poly.type
_entity_poly.pdbx_seq_one_letter_code
_entity_poly.pdbx_strand_id
1 'polypeptide(L)' 'MKADEIKKLDAYFKRTFNPTMVVKARPRKDDSAEVY' A
#
# COMPACT_ATOMS: atom_id res chain seq x y z
N MET A 1 1.67 1.03 -9.51
CA MET A 1 1.16 -0.29 -9.09
C MET A 1 -0.35 -0.27 -9.32
N LYS A 2 -1.01 -1.40 -9.63
CA LYS A 2 -2.48 -1.36 -9.85
C LYS A 2 -3.19 -1.07 -8.53
N ALA A 3 -4.28 -0.29 -8.57
CA ALA A 3 -5.01 0.14 -7.37
C ALA A 3 -5.48 -1.04 -6.50
N ASP A 4 -5.84 -2.16 -7.11
CA ASP A 4 -6.28 -3.37 -6.41
C ASP A 4 -5.15 -4.06 -5.64
N GLU A 5 -3.92 -4.02 -6.16
CA GLU A 5 -2.75 -4.59 -5.49
C GLU A 5 -2.36 -3.74 -4.26
N ILE A 6 -2.50 -2.42 -4.37
CA ILE A 6 -2.26 -1.49 -3.26
C ILE A 6 -3.24 -1.76 -2.12
N LYS A 7 -4.53 -1.96 -2.42
CA LYS A 7 -5.53 -2.32 -1.40
C LYS A 7 -5.21 -3.64 -0.69
N LYS A 8 -4.73 -4.64 -1.43
CA LYS A 8 -4.32 -5.93 -0.86
C LYS A 8 -3.11 -5.77 0.08
N LEU A 9 -2.11 -4.98 -0.33
CA LEU A 9 -0.94 -4.70 0.50
C LEU A 9 -1.30 -3.88 1.74
N ASP A 10 -2.15 -2.87 1.62
CA ASP A 10 -2.64 -2.06 2.73
C ASP A 10 -3.34 -2.92 3.78
N ALA A 11 -4.28 -3.77 3.36
CA ALA A 11 -4.96 -4.71 4.25
C ALA A 11 -4.00 -5.72 4.91
N TYR A 12 -3.03 -6.23 4.15
CA TYR A 12 -2.04 -7.17 4.66
C TYR A 12 -1.14 -6.52 5.72
N PHE A 13 -0.64 -5.31 5.49
CA PHE A 13 0.23 -4.61 6.44
C PHE A 13 -0.53 -4.17 7.68
N LYS A 14 -1.77 -3.72 7.55
CA LYS A 14 -2.64 -3.42 8.70
C LYS A 14 -2.86 -4.62 9.61
N ARG A 15 -3.04 -5.80 9.01
CA ARG A 15 -3.23 -7.06 9.75
C ARG A 15 -1.93 -7.59 10.36
N THR A 16 -0.81 -7.44 9.66
CA THR A 16 0.47 -8.08 10.02
C THR A 16 1.29 -7.23 10.99
N PHE A 17 1.26 -5.90 10.83
CA PHE A 17 2.15 -5.00 11.56
C PHE A 17 1.37 -4.05 12.47
N ASN A 18 0.57 -3.14 11.91
CA ASN A 18 -0.18 -2.14 12.67
C ASN A 18 -1.36 -1.58 11.85
N PRO A 19 -2.59 -1.55 12.40
CA PRO A 19 -3.78 -0.98 11.76
C PRO A 19 -3.65 0.47 11.25
N THR A 20 -2.71 1.25 11.79
CA THR A 20 -2.49 2.65 11.39
C THR A 20 -1.64 2.81 10.13
N MET A 21 -1.04 1.73 9.63
CA MET A 21 -0.20 1.79 8.43
C MET A 21 -1.03 2.12 7.19
N VAL A 22 -0.46 2.92 6.28
CA VAL A 22 -1.12 3.30 5.03
C VAL A 22 -0.19 3.11 3.84
N VAL A 23 -0.65 2.36 2.84
CA VAL A 23 0.06 2.20 1.56
C VAL A 23 -0.52 3.14 0.51
N LYS A 24 0.30 4.04 -0.04
CA LYS A 24 -0.10 5.00 -1.06
C LYS A 24 0.61 4.78 -2.39
N ALA A 25 -0.13 4.91 -3.48
CA ALA A 25 0.43 4.90 -4.83
C ALA A 25 1.31 6.12 -5.06
N ARG A 26 2.41 5.96 -5.79
CA ARG A 26 3.18 7.10 -6.29
C ARG A 26 2.60 7.62 -7.60
N PRO A 27 2.45 8.96 -7.77
CA PRO A 27 1.77 9.54 -8.94
C PRO A 27 2.52 9.41 -10.28
N ARG A 28 3.79 8.95 -10.27
CA ARG A 28 4.62 8.79 -11.49
C ARG A 28 5.33 7.45 -11.60
N LYS A 29 5.01 6.49 -10.72
CA LYS A 29 5.68 5.19 -10.71
C LYS A 29 4.67 4.06 -10.64
N ASP A 30 4.81 3.19 -11.62
CA ASP A 30 3.83 2.14 -11.87
C ASP A 30 4.24 0.83 -11.18
N ASP A 31 5.42 0.82 -10.54
CA ASP A 31 6.06 -0.34 -9.93
C ASP A 31 6.22 -0.24 -8.41
N SER A 32 5.99 0.93 -7.81
CA SER A 32 6.32 1.21 -6.41
C SER A 32 5.23 2.01 -5.68
N ALA A 33 5.16 1.80 -4.36
CA ALA A 33 4.25 2.47 -3.44
C ALA A 33 5.03 2.99 -2.21
N GLU A 34 4.47 3.99 -1.53
CA GLU A 34 5.01 4.54 -0.28
C GLU A 34 4.21 4.00 0.90
N VAL A 35 4.89 3.76 2.02
CA VAL A 35 4.30 3.20 3.25
C VAL A 35 4.55 4.18 4.38
N TYR A 36 3.47 4.53 5.10
CA TYR A 36 3.46 5.43 6.27
C TYR A 36 2.90 4.71 7.48
#